data_AF-F7X6R6-F1
#
_entry.id   AF-F7X6R6-F1
#
_cell.length_a   1.000
_cell.length_b   1.000
_cell.length_c   1.000
_cell.angle_alpha   90.00
_cell.angle_beta   90.00
_cell.angle_gamma   90.00
#
_symmetry.space_group_name_H-M   'P 1'
#
loop_
_entity.id
_entity.type
_entity.pdbx_description
1 polymer ?
#
loop_
_entity_poly.entity_id
_entity_poly.type
_entity_poly.pdbx_seq_one_letter_code
_entity_poly.pdbx_strand_id
1 'polypeptide(L)' 'MVRFGLVCFNADMDTKLADLKLRPSLLRELNQTGYEVVGDMQNQPTPELLRIPGMGGQDWRKIAKALGRDPFPGLKKR' A
#
# COMPACT_ATOMS: atom_id res chain seq x y z
N MET A 1 13.73 -15.73 21.10
CA MET A 1 12.60 -15.81 20.15
C MET A 1 12.18 -14.40 19.80
N VAL A 2 12.39 -14.05 18.54
CA VAL A 2 12.17 -12.81 17.78
C VAL A 2 11.35 -11.69 18.44
N ARG A 3 12.03 -10.57 18.71
CA ARG A 3 11.45 -9.26 19.02
C ARG A 3 11.33 -8.51 17.69
N PHE A 4 10.40 -8.90 16.81
CA PHE A 4 10.06 -8.11 15.63
C PHE A 4 9.23 -6.92 16.10
N GLY A 5 9.85 -5.74 16.06
CA GLY A 5 9.35 -4.52 16.64
C GLY A 5 7.99 -4.11 16.10
N LEU A 6 7.16 -3.64 17.04
CA LEU A 6 6.31 -2.47 16.88
C LEU A 6 5.48 -2.46 15.59
N VAL A 7 4.39 -3.21 15.61
CA VAL A 7 3.29 -3.07 14.64
C VAL A 7 2.85 -1.60 14.70
N CYS A 8 3.13 -0.86 13.62
CA CYS A 8 2.67 0.51 13.44
C CYS A 8 1.14 0.51 13.43
N PHE A 9 0.55 0.75 14.61
CA PHE A 9 -0.89 0.89 14.80
C PHE A 9 -1.32 2.27 14.29
N ASN A 10 -1.29 2.44 12.96
CA ASN A 10 -1.88 3.61 12.30
C ASN A 10 -3.38 3.35 12.19
N ALA A 11 -4.21 4.27 12.67
CA ALA A 11 -5.68 4.16 12.69
C ALA A 11 -6.38 4.08 11.31
N ASP A 12 -5.60 4.00 10.22
CA ASP A 12 -6.03 4.02 8.81
C ASP A 12 -5.90 2.65 8.10
N MET A 13 -5.57 1.59 8.85
CA MET A 13 -5.35 0.25 8.31
C MET A 13 -6.62 -0.44 7.84
N ASP A 14 -7.77 -0.07 8.42
CA ASP A 14 -9.10 -0.54 8.02
C ASP A 14 -9.70 0.26 6.85
N THR A 15 -8.99 1.29 6.37
CA THR A 15 -9.44 2.06 5.21
C THR A 15 -9.45 1.16 3.98
N LYS A 16 -10.60 1.10 3.29
CA LYS A 16 -10.73 0.26 2.10
C LYS A 16 -9.88 0.85 0.98
N LEU A 17 -9.27 -0.02 0.18
CA LEU A 17 -8.51 0.42 -0.99
C LEU A 17 -9.38 1.20 -1.98
N ALA A 18 -10.68 0.90 -2.01
CA ALA A 18 -11.69 1.62 -2.78
C ALA A 18 -11.83 3.10 -2.37
N ASP A 19 -11.69 3.44 -1.09
CA ASP A 19 -11.82 4.81 -0.58
C ASP A 19 -10.64 5.70 -1.00
N LEU A 20 -9.49 5.10 -1.35
CA LEU A 20 -8.29 5.81 -1.80
C LEU A 20 -8.40 6.38 -3.23
N LYS A 21 -9.55 6.23 -3.89
CA LYS A 21 -9.80 6.69 -5.27
C LYS A 21 -8.66 6.25 -6.20
N LEU A 22 -8.33 4.96 -6.10
CA LEU A 22 -7.42 4.28 -7.02
C LEU A 22 -8.10 4.05 -8.37
N ARG A 23 -7.31 3.72 -9.39
CA ARG A 23 -7.86 3.40 -10.71
C ARG A 23 -8.76 2.16 -10.60
N PRO A 24 -9.92 2.14 -11.29
CA PRO A 24 -10.84 1.01 -11.24
C PRO A 24 -10.20 -0.29 -11.76
N SER A 25 -9.31 -0.22 -12.75
CA SER A 25 -8.54 -1.38 -13.21
C SER A 25 -7.67 -1.97 -12.10
N LEU A 26 -6.99 -1.13 -11.32
CA LEU A 26 -6.15 -1.57 -10.22
C LEU A 26 -6.96 -2.12 -9.05
N LEU A 27 -8.09 -1.47 -8.71
CA LEU A 27 -8.99 -1.97 -7.67
C LEU A 27 -9.51 -3.37 -7.99
N ARG A 28 -9.80 -3.63 -9.26
CA ARG A 28 -10.22 -4.96 -9.71
C ARG A 28 -9.12 -6.00 -9.52
N GLU A 29 -7.87 -5.69 -9.88
CA GLU A 29 -6.74 -6.60 -9.65
C GLU A 29 -6.48 -6.83 -8.15
N LEU A 30 -6.55 -5.76 -7.34
CA LEU A 30 -6.39 -5.85 -5.89
C LEU A 30 -7.48 -6.73 -5.27
N ASN A 31 -8.74 -6.53 -5.66
CA ASN A 31 -9.86 -7.33 -5.20
C ASN A 31 -9.75 -8.81 -5.64
N GLN A 32 -9.28 -9.07 -6.86
CA GLN A 32 -8.99 -10.43 -7.35
C GLN A 32 -7.83 -11.10 -6.61
N THR A 33 -6.84 -10.32 -6.19
CA THR A 33 -5.70 -10.82 -5.39
C THR A 33 -6.09 -11.05 -3.92
N GLY A 34 -7.25 -10.53 -3.49
CA GLY A 34 -7.74 -10.63 -2.12
C GLY A 34 -7.32 -9.48 -1.20
N TYR A 35 -6.84 -8.37 -1.75
CA TYR A 35 -6.57 -7.15 -1.00
C TYR A 35 -7.82 -6.28 -0.94
N GLU A 36 -8.40 -6.15 0.25
CA GLU A 36 -9.61 -5.34 0.46
C GLU A 36 -9.29 -4.05 1.24
N VAL A 37 -8.40 -4.16 2.22
CA VAL A 37 -8.00 -3.04 3.09
C VAL A 37 -6.54 -2.66 2.91
N VAL A 38 -6.23 -1.41 3.24
CA VAL A 38 -4.85 -0.88 3.21
C VAL A 38 -3.94 -1.70 4.13
N GLY A 39 -4.47 -2.22 5.24
CA GLY A 39 -3.71 -3.03 6.20
C GLY A 39 -3.15 -4.33 5.63
N ASP A 40 -3.84 -4.97 4.69
CA ASP A 40 -3.35 -6.20 4.04
C ASP A 40 -2.04 -5.94 3.27
N MET A 41 -1.88 -4.72 2.75
CA MET A 41 -0.71 -4.30 2.00
C MET A 41 0.48 -3.93 2.89
N GLN A 42 0.28 -3.72 4.20
CA GLN A 42 1.37 -3.40 5.13
C GLN A 42 2.35 -4.57 5.31
N ASN A 43 1.81 -5.80 5.26
CA ASN A 43 2.57 -7.04 5.38
C ASN A 43 3.36 -7.37 4.11
N GLN A 44 3.02 -6.74 2.97
CA GLN A 44 3.67 -6.99 1.70
C GLN A 44 4.86 -6.05 1.44
N PRO A 45 5.96 -6.57 0.87
CA PRO A 45 7.07 -5.72 0.45
C PRO A 45 6.68 -4.88 -0.76
N THR A 46 7.03 -3.59 -0.73
CA THR A 46 6.83 -2.61 -1.82
C THR A 46 7.13 -3.13 -3.24
N PRO A 47 8.24 -3.86 -3.50
CA PRO A 47 8.51 -4.36 -4.85
C PRO A 47 7.47 -5.36 -5.37
N GLU A 48 6.81 -6.14 -4.51
CA GLU A 48 5.78 -7.09 -4.94
C GLU A 48 4.49 -6.36 -5.31
N LEU A 49 4.15 -5.32 -4.56
CA LEU A 49 3.01 -4.46 -4.86
C LEU A 49 3.22 -3.71 -6.18
N LEU A 50 4.41 -3.16 -6.41
CA LEU A 50 4.76 -2.49 -7.68
C LEU A 50 4.80 -3.42 -8.88
N ARG A 51 4.80 -4.75 -8.68
CA ARG A 51 4.70 -5.75 -9.76
C ARG A 51 3.26 -6.04 -10.16
N ILE A 52 2.27 -5.61 -9.37
CA ILE A 52 0.85 -5.82 -9.70
C ILE A 52 0.55 -5.08 -11.00
N PRO A 53 0.00 -5.78 -12.03
CA PRO A 53 -0.38 -5.13 -13.28
C PRO A 53 -1.39 -4.01 -13.00
N GLY A 54 -1.13 -2.82 -13.54
CA GLY A 54 -1.93 -1.64 -13.26
C GLY A 54 -1.53 -0.85 -12.00
N MET A 55 -0.58 -1.33 -11.19
CA MET A 55 -0.02 -0.57 -10.07
C MET A 55 1.04 0.42 -10.56
N GLY A 56 0.63 1.68 -10.68
CA GLY A 56 1.53 2.79 -11.01
C GLY A 56 2.20 3.38 -9.76
N GLY A 57 3.36 4.03 -9.93
CA GLY A 57 4.04 4.73 -8.84
C GLY A 57 3.21 5.85 -8.19
N GLN A 58 2.27 6.46 -8.91
CA GLN A 58 1.33 7.44 -8.33
C GLN A 58 0.28 6.78 -7.43
N ASP A 59 -0.23 5.61 -7.83
CA ASP A 59 -1.18 4.83 -7.04
C ASP A 59 -0.50 4.30 -5.77
N TRP A 60 0.74 3.82 -5.90
CA TRP A 60 1.58 3.47 -4.76
C TRP A 60 1.80 4.64 -3.79
N ARG A 61 2.03 5.87 -4.28
CA ARG A 61 2.14 7.05 -3.39
C ARG A 61 0.88 7.29 -2.55
N LYS A 62 -0.30 7.08 -3.11
CA LYS A 62 -1.57 7.22 -2.37
C LYS A 62 -1.69 6.16 -1.29
N ILE A 63 -1.36 4.91 -1.62
CA ILE A 63 -1.40 3.78 -0.68
C ILE A 63 -0.34 3.95 0.41
N ALA A 64 0.89 4.30 0.06
CA ALA A 64 1.96 4.58 1.02
C ALA A 64 1.60 5.73 1.96
N LYS A 65 0.97 6.80 1.45
CA LYS A 65 0.45 7.89 2.27
C LYS A 65 -0.59 7.40 3.28
N ALA A 66 -1.50 6.52 2.86
CA ALA A 66 -2.49 5.91 3.75
C ALA A 66 -1.84 4.99 4.81
N LEU A 67 -0.80 4.25 4.41
CA LEU A 67 0.00 3.41 5.30
C LEU A 67 0.90 4.20 6.26
N GLY A 68 1.05 5.52 6.07
CA GLY A 68 2.07 6.32 6.74
C GLY A 68 3.50 5.93 6.38
N ARG A 69 3.70 5.24 5.24
CA ARG A 69 5.02 4.88 4.71
C ARG A 69 5.53 5.97 3.79
N ASP A 70 6.86 6.12 3.76
CA ASP A 70 7.49 6.93 2.72
C ASP A 70 7.44 6.15 1.39
N PRO A 71 6.74 6.65 0.35
CA PRO A 71 6.63 5.93 -0.92
C PRO A 71 7.97 5.80 -1.64
N PHE A 72 8.94 6.66 -1.33
CA PHE A 72 10.26 6.69 -1.95
C PHE A 72 11.32 7.12 -0.92
N PRO A 73 11.84 6.18 -0.09
CA PRO A 73 12.82 6.48 0.95
C PRO A 73 14.20 6.96 0.44
N GLY A 74 14.30 7.44 -0.80
CA GLY A 74 15.52 7.93 -1.42
C GLY A 74 15.34 9.00 -2.50
N LEU A 75 14.12 9.53 -2.74
CA LEU A 75 13.96 10.67 -3.65
C LEU A 75 14.43 11.96 -2.95
N LYS A 76 15.74 12.24 -3.04
CA LYS A 76 16.25 13.60 -2.80
C LYS A 76 15.47 14.56 -3.71
N LYS A 77 14.67 15.45 -3.11
CA LYS A 77 14.14 16.64 -3.79
C LYS A 77 15.31 17.32 -4.49
N ARG A 78 15.31 17.33 -5.82
CA ARG A 78 16.18 18.18 -6.62
C ARG A 78 15.50 19.52 -6.82
#